data_AF-A0A3T0XDP7-F1
#
_entry.id   AF-A0A3T0XDP7-F1
#
_cell.length_a   1.000
_cell.length_b   1.000
_cell.length_c   1.000
_cell.angle_alpha   90.00
_cell.angle_beta   90.00
_cell.angle_gamma   90.00
#
_symmetry.space_group_name_H-M   'P 1'
#
loop_
_entity.id
_entity.type
_entity.pdbx_description
1 polymer ?
#
loop_
_entity_poly.entity_id
_entity_poly.type
_entity_poly.pdbx_seq_one_letter_code
_entity_poly.pdbx_strand_id
1 'polypeptide(L)'
;HSSTLVTAGVYLLIRFNILLMETMFIKFLLLVSGLTMFMAGISANYEFDLKKIIALSTLSQLGLMMSILSMGYFELAYYHLLTHAMFKALLFMCAGKVIHLMNDNQDIRLMGGMSLYMPLTSLCLNISNLALCGIPFLAGFYSKDLILEMVSMSNLNFLVFYLYYISTGLTMFYSIRLLLYLMVNDYNLLVIYNLFEEDYVMLNSMFILLFMSLISGSFLSWLIFSYPYMIYTLYNLKMMVIYVSLIGLLLGFLISNMKIYSLNKFMMTYNLSF
;
A
#
# COMPACT_ATOMS: atom_id res chain seq x y z
N HIS A 1 -11.83 -5.81 7.04
CA HIS A 1 -10.97 -4.84 7.75
C HIS A 1 -10.37 -3.77 6.84
N SER A 2 -10.02 -4.07 5.60
CA SER A 2 -9.23 -3.15 4.76
C SER A 2 -9.93 -1.86 4.31
N SER A 3 -11.24 -1.92 4.02
CA SER A 3 -11.94 -0.82 3.33
C SER A 3 -13.13 -0.21 4.06
N THR A 4 -13.71 -0.88 5.07
CA THR A 4 -14.97 -0.45 5.72
C THR A 4 -14.80 -0.09 7.20
N LEU A 5 -14.41 -1.05 8.04
CA LEU A 5 -14.35 -0.83 9.49
C LEU A 5 -13.27 0.19 9.87
N VAL A 6 -12.09 0.08 9.28
CA VAL A 6 -10.94 0.91 9.69
C VAL A 6 -11.02 2.32 9.07
N THR A 7 -11.67 2.47 7.92
CA THR A 7 -11.92 3.77 7.26
C THR A 7 -13.11 4.52 7.86
N ALA A 8 -14.02 3.85 8.58
CA ALA A 8 -15.16 4.51 9.23
C ALA A 8 -14.73 5.60 10.23
N GLY A 9 -13.64 5.38 10.97
CA GLY A 9 -13.07 6.39 11.86
C GLY A 9 -12.56 7.63 11.12
N VAL A 10 -11.87 7.41 9.99
CA VAL A 10 -11.43 8.50 9.10
C VAL A 10 -12.64 9.27 8.56
N TYR A 11 -13.65 8.54 8.08
CA TYR A 11 -14.87 9.14 7.53
C TYR A 11 -15.64 9.97 8.55
N LEU A 12 -15.72 9.52 9.81
CA LEU A 12 -16.32 10.30 10.89
C LEU A 12 -15.57 11.63 11.09
N LEU A 13 -14.24 11.61 11.12
CA LEU A 13 -13.45 12.83 11.26
C LEU A 13 -13.60 13.76 10.05
N ILE A 14 -13.74 13.21 8.83
CA ILE A 14 -14.04 14.01 7.62
C ILE A 14 -15.36 14.76 7.82
N ARG A 15 -16.40 14.09 8.35
CA ARG A 15 -17.70 14.71 8.59
C ARG A 15 -17.66 15.84 9.62
N PHE A 16 -16.83 15.72 10.65
CA PHE A 16 -16.66 16.73 11.69
C PHE A 16 -15.51 17.70 11.43
N ASN A 17 -14.97 17.76 10.21
CA ASN A 17 -13.79 18.55 9.91
C ASN A 17 -13.94 20.04 10.30
N ILE A 18 -15.11 20.64 10.04
CA ILE A 18 -15.38 22.06 10.35
C ILE A 18 -15.21 22.36 11.85
N LEU A 19 -15.57 21.42 12.73
CA LEU A 19 -15.43 21.57 14.18
C LEU A 19 -14.01 21.30 14.67
N LEU A 20 -13.29 20.41 13.98
CA LEU A 20 -11.96 19.98 14.37
C LEU A 20 -10.89 20.99 13.92
N MET A 21 -11.14 21.68 12.81
CA MET A 21 -10.20 22.65 12.24
C MET A 21 -9.81 23.70 13.29
N GLU A 22 -8.53 24.08 13.31
CA GLU A 22 -7.91 25.03 14.26
C GLU A 22 -7.69 24.52 15.70
N THR A 23 -8.19 23.34 16.08
CA THR A 23 -7.92 22.77 17.40
C THR A 23 -6.48 22.26 17.54
N MET A 24 -5.92 22.31 18.76
CA MET A 24 -4.61 21.69 19.06
C MET A 24 -4.61 20.17 18.83
N PHE A 25 -5.78 19.54 18.92
CA PHE A 25 -5.95 18.11 18.67
C PHE A 25 -5.51 17.73 17.25
N ILE A 26 -5.83 18.54 16.24
CA ILE A 26 -5.42 18.29 14.86
C ILE A 26 -3.89 18.26 14.69
N LYS A 27 -3.17 19.18 15.35
CA LYS A 27 -1.70 19.22 15.29
C LYS A 27 -1.07 17.99 15.91
N PHE A 28 -1.63 17.51 17.02
CA PHE A 28 -1.21 16.25 17.63
C PHE A 28 -1.52 15.06 16.72
N LEU A 29 -2.72 15.04 16.13
CA LEU A 29 -3.15 14.00 15.20
C LEU A 29 -2.24 13.93 13.96
N LEU A 30 -1.77 15.06 13.44
CA LEU A 30 -0.80 15.11 12.35
C LEU A 30 0.50 14.36 12.68
N LEU A 31 1.03 14.56 13.88
CA LEU A 31 2.27 13.91 14.30
C LEU A 31 2.06 12.40 14.50
N VAL A 32 0.98 12.02 15.21
CA VAL A 32 0.68 10.61 15.48
C VAL A 32 0.43 9.86 14.18
N SER A 33 -0.37 10.43 13.27
CA SER A 33 -0.64 9.84 11.97
C SER A 33 0.62 9.69 11.11
N GLY A 34 1.50 10.71 11.07
CA GLY A 34 2.81 10.60 10.42
C GLY A 34 3.71 9.49 11.00
N LEU A 35 3.74 9.36 12.33
CA LEU A 35 4.48 8.28 13.00
C LEU A 35 3.88 6.89 12.72
N THR A 36 2.55 6.76 12.69
CA THR A 36 1.90 5.49 12.33
C THR A 36 2.19 5.09 10.89
N MET A 37 2.21 6.05 9.96
CA MET A 37 2.56 5.82 8.56
C MET A 37 3.97 5.23 8.44
N PHE A 38 4.92 5.82 9.16
CA PHE A 38 6.31 5.38 9.18
C PHE A 38 6.50 4.01 9.84
N MET A 39 5.94 3.80 11.04
CA MET A 39 6.04 2.54 11.79
C MET A 39 5.42 1.36 11.02
N ALA A 40 4.27 1.59 10.39
CA ALA A 40 3.63 0.62 9.50
C ALA A 40 4.50 0.29 8.28
N GLY A 41 5.11 1.31 7.68
CA GLY A 41 6.03 1.14 6.56
C GLY A 41 7.24 0.27 6.92
N ILE A 42 7.87 0.50 8.08
CA ILE A 42 9.01 -0.31 8.53
C ILE A 42 8.59 -1.74 8.84
N SER A 43 7.52 -1.92 9.61
CA SER A 43 7.05 -3.26 9.98
C SER A 43 6.65 -4.09 8.75
N ALA A 44 6.00 -3.47 7.76
CA ALA A 44 5.63 -4.13 6.51
C ALA A 44 6.84 -4.62 5.70
N ASN A 45 8.04 -4.09 5.93
CA ASN A 45 9.28 -4.51 5.26
C ASN A 45 9.98 -5.69 5.92
N TYR A 46 9.66 -6.01 7.17
CA TYR A 46 10.25 -7.14 7.90
C TYR A 46 9.28 -8.30 8.11
N GLU A 47 7.99 -8.09 7.89
CA GLU A 47 6.99 -9.17 7.95
C GLU A 47 7.09 -10.12 6.74
N PHE A 48 6.79 -11.40 6.96
CA PHE A 48 6.75 -12.43 5.91
C PHE A 48 5.35 -13.00 5.67
N ASP A 49 4.38 -12.76 6.57
CA ASP A 49 3.01 -13.17 6.34
C ASP A 49 2.32 -12.24 5.34
N LEU A 50 1.84 -12.80 4.23
CA LEU A 50 1.21 -12.06 3.13
C LEU A 50 0.04 -11.19 3.62
N LYS A 51 -0.87 -11.73 4.44
CA LYS A 51 -2.00 -10.97 5.00
C LYS A 51 -1.53 -9.81 5.88
N LYS A 52 -0.48 -10.01 6.69
CA LYS A 52 0.05 -8.95 7.57
C LYS A 52 0.71 -7.83 6.79
N ILE A 53 1.45 -8.13 5.72
CA ILE A 53 2.04 -7.12 4.83
C ILE A 53 0.94 -6.24 4.21
N ILE A 54 -0.15 -6.86 3.71
CA ILE A 54 -1.26 -6.11 3.13
C ILE A 54 -2.02 -5.30 4.19
N ALA A 55 -2.15 -5.82 5.42
CA ALA A 55 -2.77 -5.10 6.54
C ALA A 55 -1.91 -3.91 7.01
N LEU A 56 -0.60 -4.07 7.19
CA LEU A 56 0.30 -2.98 7.56
C LEU A 56 0.34 -1.90 6.49
N SER A 57 0.27 -2.27 5.22
CA SER A 57 0.14 -1.29 4.14
C SER A 57 -1.24 -0.61 4.09
N THR A 58 -2.31 -1.17 4.68
CA THR A 58 -3.54 -0.39 4.93
C THR A 58 -3.33 0.60 6.08
N LEU A 59 -2.65 0.20 7.15
CA LEU A 59 -2.37 1.07 8.29
C LEU A 59 -1.48 2.26 7.88
N SER A 60 -0.51 2.05 6.98
CA SER A 60 0.27 3.16 6.44
C SER A 60 -0.57 4.15 5.64
N GLN A 61 -1.47 3.67 4.76
CA GLN A 61 -2.32 4.54 3.95
C GLN A 61 -3.39 5.25 4.79
N LEU A 62 -3.88 4.63 5.85
CA LEU A 62 -4.75 5.28 6.84
C LEU A 62 -4.00 6.38 7.58
N GLY A 63 -2.75 6.14 7.98
CA GLY A 63 -1.87 7.18 8.51
C GLY A 63 -1.78 8.37 7.56
N LEU A 64 -1.63 8.11 6.26
CA LEU A 64 -1.61 9.14 5.21
C LEU A 64 -2.95 9.90 5.10
N MET A 65 -4.08 9.20 5.08
CA MET A 65 -5.41 9.84 5.05
C MET A 65 -5.65 10.74 6.27
N MET A 66 -5.27 10.25 7.46
CA MET A 66 -5.43 10.97 8.72
C MET A 66 -4.52 12.20 8.78
N SER A 67 -3.29 12.09 8.27
CA SER A 67 -2.34 13.20 8.26
C SER A 67 -2.76 14.30 7.28
N ILE A 68 -3.41 13.98 6.16
CA ILE A 68 -3.94 14.98 5.22
C ILE A 68 -5.17 15.69 5.80
N LEU A 69 -6.05 14.92 6.45
CA LEU A 69 -7.20 15.49 7.15
C LEU A 69 -6.74 16.51 8.18
N SER A 70 -5.67 16.19 8.92
CA SER A 70 -5.10 17.13 9.88
C SER A 70 -4.43 18.37 9.27
N MET A 71 -4.12 18.38 7.97
CA MET A 71 -3.69 19.58 7.26
C MET A 71 -4.87 20.44 6.78
N GLY A 72 -6.11 19.97 6.96
CA GLY A 72 -7.32 20.65 6.53
C GLY A 72 -7.86 20.23 5.17
N TYR A 73 -7.17 19.34 4.44
CA TYR A 73 -7.56 18.91 3.10
C TYR A 73 -8.50 17.70 3.12
N PHE A 74 -9.71 17.89 3.65
CA PHE A 74 -10.69 16.82 3.81
C PHE A 74 -11.17 16.21 2.46
N GLU A 75 -11.29 17.01 1.40
CA GLU A 75 -11.67 16.54 0.06
C GLU A 75 -10.64 15.56 -0.51
N LEU A 76 -9.34 15.87 -0.37
CA LEU A 76 -8.23 14.99 -0.77
C LEU A 76 -8.19 13.71 0.06
N ALA A 77 -8.43 13.81 1.37
CA ALA A 77 -8.51 12.64 2.24
C ALA A 77 -9.68 11.71 1.84
N TYR A 78 -10.85 12.27 1.55
CA TYR A 78 -12.01 11.52 1.07
C TYR A 78 -11.75 10.87 -0.30
N TYR A 79 -11.17 11.63 -1.22
CA TYR A 79 -10.80 11.14 -2.54
C TYR A 79 -9.84 9.95 -2.46
N HIS A 80 -8.78 10.05 -1.64
CA HIS A 80 -7.84 8.94 -1.44
C HIS A 80 -8.49 7.74 -0.74
N LEU A 81 -9.41 7.96 0.20
CA LEU A 81 -10.16 6.88 0.85
C LEU A 81 -10.92 6.03 -0.19
N LEU A 82 -11.60 6.68 -1.14
CA LEU A 82 -12.34 5.99 -2.20
C LEU A 82 -11.42 5.20 -3.14
N THR A 83 -10.36 5.83 -3.66
CA THR A 83 -9.43 5.13 -4.56
C THR A 83 -8.72 3.97 -3.84
N HIS A 84 -8.32 4.17 -2.58
CA HIS A 84 -7.72 3.14 -1.74
C HIS A 84 -8.63 1.94 -1.51
N ALA A 85 -9.93 2.16 -1.28
CA ALA A 85 -10.88 1.06 -1.11
C ALA A 85 -10.91 0.13 -2.34
N MET A 86 -10.85 0.69 -3.55
CA MET A 86 -10.92 -0.08 -4.80
C MET A 86 -9.68 -0.97 -5.01
N PHE A 87 -8.48 -0.40 -4.98
CA PHE A 87 -7.27 -1.19 -5.21
C PHE A 87 -6.92 -2.10 -4.04
N LYS A 88 -7.27 -1.76 -2.79
CA LYS A 88 -7.09 -2.68 -1.65
C LYS A 88 -8.05 -3.85 -1.69
N ALA A 89 -9.30 -3.66 -2.11
CA ALA A 89 -10.23 -4.78 -2.28
C ALA A 89 -9.66 -5.79 -3.29
N LEU A 90 -9.12 -5.31 -4.41
CA LEU A 90 -8.45 -6.17 -5.40
C LEU A 90 -7.24 -6.91 -4.79
N LEU A 91 -6.39 -6.21 -4.04
CA LEU A 91 -5.22 -6.79 -3.39
C LEU A 91 -5.58 -7.93 -2.42
N PHE A 92 -6.57 -7.72 -1.55
CA PHE A 92 -7.01 -8.74 -0.59
C PHE A 92 -7.71 -9.93 -1.26
N MET A 93 -8.44 -9.70 -2.36
CA MET A 93 -9.08 -10.78 -3.12
C MET A 93 -8.04 -11.65 -3.82
N CYS A 94 -7.04 -11.04 -4.48
CA CYS A 94 -5.93 -11.77 -5.10
C CYS A 94 -5.13 -12.54 -4.05
N ALA A 95 -4.82 -11.91 -2.92
CA ALA A 95 -4.16 -12.55 -1.77
C ALA A 95 -4.95 -13.74 -1.23
N GLY A 96 -6.28 -13.62 -1.15
CA GLY A 96 -7.18 -14.71 -0.73
C GLY A 96 -7.07 -15.92 -1.65
N LYS A 97 -7.13 -15.72 -2.97
CA LYS A 97 -6.93 -16.79 -3.96
C LYS A 97 -5.56 -17.45 -3.80
N VAL A 98 -4.51 -16.64 -3.67
CA VAL A 98 -3.13 -17.13 -3.50
C VAL A 98 -3.01 -18.02 -2.26
N ILE A 99 -3.60 -17.61 -1.14
CA ILE A 99 -3.53 -18.38 0.12
C ILE A 99 -4.34 -19.66 0.02
N HIS A 100 -5.52 -19.61 -0.60
CA HIS A 100 -6.36 -20.80 -0.80
C HIS A 100 -5.62 -21.87 -1.63
N LEU A 101 -4.98 -21.46 -2.74
CA LEU A 101 -4.23 -22.38 -3.60
C LEU A 101 -2.93 -22.90 -2.97
N MET A 102 -2.46 -22.24 -1.91
CA MET A 102 -1.31 -22.66 -1.11
C MET A 102 -1.71 -23.42 0.15
N ASN A 103 -2.93 -23.95 0.22
CA ASN A 103 -3.50 -24.64 1.38
C ASN A 103 -3.29 -23.86 2.69
N ASP A 104 -3.73 -22.60 2.70
CA ASP A 104 -3.66 -21.69 3.84
C ASP A 104 -2.24 -21.28 4.30
N ASN A 105 -1.19 -21.65 3.56
CA ASN A 105 0.16 -21.11 3.80
C ASN A 105 0.23 -19.63 3.40
N GLN A 106 0.65 -18.79 4.35
CA GLN A 106 0.69 -17.33 4.18
C GLN A 106 2.11 -16.77 4.09
N ASP A 107 3.13 -17.60 4.35
CA ASP A 107 4.52 -17.17 4.35
C ASP A 107 5.03 -16.97 2.92
N ILE A 108 5.39 -15.72 2.58
CA ILE A 108 5.87 -15.36 1.24
C ILE A 108 7.19 -16.06 0.86
N ARG A 109 7.94 -16.60 1.83
CA ARG A 109 9.22 -17.29 1.58
C ARG A 109 9.05 -18.67 0.95
N LEU A 110 7.87 -19.26 1.15
CA LEU A 110 7.48 -20.54 0.57
C LEU A 110 6.70 -20.37 -0.75
N MET A 111 6.38 -19.12 -1.10
CA MET A 111 5.76 -18.77 -2.37
C MET A 111 6.84 -18.46 -3.41
N GLY A 112 6.50 -18.59 -4.69
CA GLY A 112 7.40 -18.30 -5.81
C GLY A 112 6.70 -18.57 -7.15
N GLY A 113 7.21 -17.96 -8.21
CA GLY A 113 6.78 -18.14 -9.61
C GLY A 113 5.28 -18.05 -9.90
N MET A 114 4.49 -17.30 -9.14
CA MET A 114 3.02 -17.28 -9.34
C MET A 114 2.59 -16.81 -10.73
N SER A 115 3.47 -16.10 -11.45
CA SER A 115 3.27 -15.62 -12.81
C SER A 115 3.03 -16.72 -13.85
N LEU A 116 3.64 -17.91 -13.71
CA LEU A 116 3.48 -18.98 -14.71
C LEU A 116 2.24 -19.84 -14.44
N TYR A 117 1.87 -20.08 -13.18
CA TYR A 117 0.73 -20.94 -12.83
C TYR A 117 -0.59 -20.18 -12.76
N MET A 118 -0.59 -18.93 -12.31
CA MET A 118 -1.78 -18.10 -12.21
C MET A 118 -1.58 -16.72 -12.86
N PRO A 119 -1.53 -16.66 -14.19
CA PRO A 119 -1.20 -15.43 -14.92
C PRO A 119 -2.23 -14.31 -14.70
N LEU A 120 -3.53 -14.65 -14.59
CA LEU A 120 -4.57 -13.62 -14.43
C LEU A 120 -4.55 -12.97 -13.04
N THR A 121 -4.37 -13.77 -11.99
CA THR A 121 -4.32 -13.18 -10.63
C THR A 121 -2.98 -12.56 -10.31
N SER A 122 -1.89 -13.05 -10.89
CA SER A 122 -0.61 -12.35 -10.80
C SER A 122 -0.66 -10.97 -11.46
N LEU A 123 -1.32 -10.84 -12.63
CA LEU A 123 -1.59 -9.56 -13.26
C LEU A 123 -2.40 -8.63 -12.34
N CYS A 124 -3.51 -9.11 -11.78
CA CYS A 124 -4.36 -8.31 -10.90
C CYS A 124 -3.64 -7.87 -9.61
N LEU A 125 -2.84 -8.76 -9.02
CA LEU A 125 -2.04 -8.48 -7.84
C LEU A 125 -0.95 -7.45 -8.13
N ASN A 126 -0.29 -7.54 -9.29
CA ASN A 126 0.72 -6.57 -9.71
C ASN A 126 0.09 -5.20 -9.97
N ILE A 127 -1.01 -5.11 -10.71
CA ILE A 127 -1.66 -3.82 -11.00
C ILE A 127 -2.13 -3.14 -9.71
N SER A 128 -2.71 -3.89 -8.77
CA SER A 128 -3.11 -3.34 -7.47
C SER A 128 -1.92 -2.92 -6.58
N ASN A 129 -0.82 -3.66 -6.60
CA ASN A 129 0.42 -3.24 -5.92
C ASN A 129 1.02 -1.97 -6.52
N LEU A 130 1.07 -1.87 -7.85
CA LEU A 130 1.55 -0.68 -8.56
C LEU A 130 0.62 0.53 -8.32
N ALA A 131 -0.69 0.30 -8.17
CA ALA A 131 -1.63 1.35 -7.79
C ALA A 131 -1.35 1.86 -6.37
N LEU A 132 -1.05 0.98 -5.41
CA LEU A 132 -0.67 1.35 -4.04
C LEU A 132 0.64 2.17 -3.98
N CYS A 133 1.57 1.85 -4.86
CA CYS A 133 2.81 2.60 -5.07
C CYS A 133 2.55 4.04 -5.54
N GLY A 134 1.52 4.22 -6.35
CA GLY A 134 1.20 5.50 -6.99
C GLY A 134 1.93 5.68 -8.32
N ILE A 135 2.10 4.60 -9.10
CA ILE A 135 2.69 4.69 -10.43
C ILE A 135 1.77 5.49 -11.36
N PRO A 136 2.32 6.35 -12.24
CA PRO A 136 1.55 7.22 -13.12
C PRO A 136 0.45 6.48 -13.86
N PHE A 137 -0.70 7.16 -14.00
CA PHE A 137 -1.94 6.71 -14.64
C PHE A 137 -2.76 5.62 -13.92
N LEU A 138 -2.29 5.06 -12.80
CA LEU A 138 -3.11 4.20 -11.95
C LEU A 138 -3.92 5.01 -10.93
N ALA A 139 -5.01 4.46 -10.39
CA ALA A 139 -5.90 5.22 -9.50
C ALA A 139 -5.21 5.82 -8.27
N GLY A 140 -4.18 5.15 -7.74
CA GLY A 140 -3.43 5.66 -6.60
C GLY A 140 -2.56 6.89 -6.92
N PHE A 141 -2.06 7.03 -8.14
CA PHE A 141 -1.25 8.20 -8.55
C PHE A 141 -2.05 9.49 -8.42
N TYR A 142 -3.26 9.51 -8.98
CA TYR A 142 -4.09 10.71 -8.99
C TYR A 142 -4.39 11.26 -7.60
N SER A 143 -4.43 10.42 -6.56
CA SER A 143 -4.65 10.89 -5.19
C SER A 143 -3.33 11.11 -4.45
N LYS A 144 -2.45 10.11 -4.44
CA LYS A 144 -1.23 10.10 -3.64
C LYS A 144 -0.20 11.13 -4.12
N ASP A 145 -0.06 11.36 -5.43
CA ASP A 145 0.86 12.38 -5.95
C ASP A 145 0.37 13.79 -5.60
N LEU A 146 -0.92 14.08 -5.85
CA LEU A 146 -1.56 15.35 -5.46
C LEU A 146 -1.39 15.63 -3.96
N ILE A 147 -1.56 14.60 -3.13
CA ILE A 147 -1.36 14.70 -1.67
C ILE A 147 0.06 15.14 -1.34
N LEU A 148 1.08 14.51 -1.93
CA LEU A 148 2.49 14.81 -1.64
C LEU A 148 2.88 16.20 -2.15
N GLU A 149 2.28 16.64 -3.26
CA GLU A 149 2.43 18.01 -3.74
C GLU A 149 1.85 19.02 -2.75
N MET A 150 0.64 18.79 -2.24
CA MET A 150 0.03 19.68 -1.25
C MET A 150 0.84 19.73 0.06
N VAL A 151 1.41 18.59 0.48
CA VAL A 151 2.33 18.51 1.63
C VAL A 151 3.57 19.37 1.38
N SER A 152 4.16 19.28 0.18
CA SER A 152 5.37 20.06 -0.17
C SER A 152 5.14 21.56 -0.22
N MET A 153 3.90 21.98 -0.45
CA MET A 153 3.46 23.37 -0.54
C MET A 153 3.09 23.96 0.81
N SER A 154 2.62 23.12 1.72
CA SER A 154 2.26 23.54 3.07
C SER A 154 3.50 23.80 3.94
N ASN A 155 3.42 24.82 4.79
CA ASN A 155 4.47 25.15 5.76
C ASN A 155 4.46 24.15 6.94
N LEU A 156 5.03 22.96 6.72
CA LEU A 156 5.11 21.91 7.73
C LEU A 156 6.45 21.90 8.44
N ASN A 157 6.46 21.31 9.63
CA ASN A 157 7.70 21.00 10.34
C ASN A 157 8.55 20.01 9.52
N PHE A 158 9.87 20.20 9.50
CA PHE A 158 10.81 19.32 8.79
C PHE A 158 10.63 17.85 9.17
N LEU A 159 10.34 17.55 10.44
CA LEU A 159 10.09 16.17 10.88
C LEU A 159 8.89 15.55 10.16
N VAL A 160 7.76 16.27 10.05
CA VAL A 160 6.57 15.79 9.37
C VAL A 160 6.87 15.61 7.88
N PHE A 161 7.56 16.56 7.27
CA PHE A 161 7.99 16.48 5.87
C PHE A 161 8.80 15.20 5.61
N TYR A 162 9.82 14.90 6.42
CA TYR A 162 10.60 13.67 6.28
C TYR A 162 9.79 12.40 6.49
N LEU A 163 8.86 12.39 7.46
CA LEU A 163 7.98 11.23 7.68
C LEU A 163 7.16 10.90 6.42
N TYR A 164 6.62 11.88 5.71
CA TYR A 164 5.88 11.66 4.46
C TYR A 164 6.75 11.09 3.33
N TYR A 165 7.90 11.69 3.06
CA TYR A 165 8.74 11.22 1.96
C TYR A 165 9.35 9.84 2.28
N ILE A 166 9.92 9.64 3.48
CA ILE A 166 10.52 8.34 3.80
C ILE A 166 9.45 7.24 3.80
N SER A 167 8.26 7.49 4.35
CA SER A 167 7.19 6.49 4.33
C SER A 167 6.70 6.15 2.93
N THR A 168 6.64 7.11 2.01
CA THR A 168 6.30 6.81 0.60
C THR A 168 7.38 5.95 -0.06
N GLY A 169 8.67 6.20 0.23
CA GLY A 169 9.77 5.32 -0.15
C GLY A 169 9.64 3.91 0.43
N LEU A 170 9.25 3.80 1.71
CA LEU A 170 8.98 2.50 2.35
C LEU A 170 7.81 1.76 1.69
N THR A 171 6.80 2.48 1.16
CA THR A 171 5.70 1.85 0.41
C THR A 171 6.17 1.19 -0.88
N MET A 172 7.05 1.86 -1.63
CA MET A 172 7.72 1.25 -2.78
C MET A 172 8.55 0.06 -2.34
N PHE A 173 9.29 0.21 -1.24
CA PHE A 173 10.19 -0.81 -0.74
C PHE A 173 9.47 -2.15 -0.46
N TYR A 174 8.40 -2.17 0.35
CA TYR A 174 7.71 -3.44 0.66
C TYR A 174 6.92 -3.99 -0.53
N SER A 175 6.41 -3.12 -1.41
CA SER A 175 5.61 -3.56 -2.56
C SER A 175 6.46 -4.32 -3.59
N ILE A 176 7.69 -3.86 -3.82
CA ILE A 176 8.62 -4.47 -4.76
C ILE A 176 9.20 -5.74 -4.15
N ARG A 177 9.48 -5.72 -2.84
CA ARG A 177 9.81 -6.93 -2.08
C ARG A 177 8.73 -8.01 -2.25
N LEU A 178 7.45 -7.65 -2.06
CA LEU A 178 6.32 -8.58 -2.23
C LEU A 178 6.26 -9.13 -3.67
N LEU A 179 6.45 -8.26 -4.68
CA LEU A 179 6.43 -8.65 -6.08
C LEU A 179 7.55 -9.64 -6.40
N LEU A 180 8.76 -9.41 -5.89
CA LEU A 180 9.91 -10.29 -6.12
C LEU A 180 9.73 -11.66 -5.48
N TYR A 181 9.27 -11.74 -4.23
CA TYR A 181 9.00 -13.02 -3.56
C TYR A 181 7.89 -13.82 -4.26
N LEU A 182 6.79 -13.18 -4.68
CA LEU A 182 5.65 -13.89 -5.27
C LEU A 182 5.86 -14.27 -6.74
N MET A 183 6.49 -13.40 -7.53
CA MET A 183 6.49 -13.51 -9.00
C MET A 183 7.81 -13.97 -9.60
N VAL A 184 8.93 -13.52 -9.06
CA VAL A 184 10.25 -13.65 -9.71
C VAL A 184 11.05 -14.81 -9.12
N ASN A 185 10.96 -15.03 -7.80
CA ASN A 185 11.68 -16.11 -7.16
C ASN A 185 11.24 -17.49 -7.69
N ASP A 186 12.20 -18.40 -7.73
CA ASP A 186 11.98 -19.80 -8.08
C ASP A 186 10.94 -20.44 -7.14
N TYR A 187 10.26 -21.45 -7.66
CA TYR A 187 9.26 -22.19 -6.91
C TYR A 187 9.87 -22.91 -5.72
N ASN A 188 9.36 -22.58 -4.55
CA ASN A 188 9.73 -23.24 -3.29
C ASN A 188 8.55 -24.02 -2.70
N LEU A 189 7.74 -24.61 -3.58
CA LEU A 189 6.57 -25.38 -3.18
C LEU A 189 6.99 -26.76 -2.69
N LEU A 190 6.77 -27.00 -1.40
CA LEU A 190 7.07 -28.25 -0.70
C LEU A 190 6.16 -29.43 -1.12
N VAL A 191 5.07 -29.19 -1.86
CA VAL A 191 4.10 -30.23 -2.27
C VAL A 191 3.58 -29.94 -3.68
N ILE A 192 3.26 -31.02 -4.40
CA ILE A 192 2.53 -31.04 -5.69
C ILE A 192 1.17 -30.38 -5.46
N TYR A 193 1.09 -29.07 -5.64
CA TYR A 193 -0.18 -28.34 -5.63
C TYR A 193 -0.76 -28.31 -7.03
N ASN A 194 -2.02 -28.72 -7.15
CA ASN A 194 -2.78 -28.61 -8.39
C ASN A 194 -3.20 -27.13 -8.57
N LEU A 195 -2.26 -26.27 -8.99
CA LEU A 195 -2.44 -24.82 -9.11
C LEU A 195 -3.36 -24.38 -10.27
N PHE A 196 -4.11 -25.31 -10.87
CA PHE A 196 -4.81 -25.11 -12.14
C PHE A 196 -6.28 -24.69 -12.02
N GLU A 197 -6.83 -24.56 -10.81
CA GLU A 197 -8.23 -24.17 -10.66
C GLU A 197 -8.40 -22.65 -10.59
N GLU A 198 -8.87 -22.07 -11.70
CA GLU A 198 -9.40 -20.72 -11.71
C GLU A 198 -10.93 -20.72 -11.64
N ASP A 199 -11.47 -20.50 -10.44
CA ASP A 199 -12.91 -20.27 -10.28
C ASP A 199 -13.35 -19.01 -11.05
N TYR A 200 -14.21 -19.20 -12.05
CA TYR A 200 -14.73 -18.13 -12.89
C TYR A 200 -15.45 -17.04 -12.09
N VAL A 201 -16.16 -17.40 -11.01
CA VAL A 201 -16.87 -16.43 -10.16
C VAL A 201 -15.90 -15.46 -9.51
N MET A 202 -14.80 -15.98 -8.96
CA MET A 202 -13.78 -15.16 -8.32
C MET A 202 -13.02 -14.33 -9.36
N LEU A 203 -12.66 -14.92 -10.51
CA LEU A 203 -12.04 -14.19 -11.62
C LEU A 203 -12.89 -12.99 -12.06
N ASN A 204 -14.19 -13.19 -12.29
CA ASN A 204 -15.10 -12.12 -12.71
C ASN A 204 -15.11 -10.98 -11.68
N SER A 205 -15.15 -11.31 -10.38
CA SER A 205 -15.10 -10.28 -9.33
C SER A 205 -13.75 -9.53 -9.29
N MET A 206 -12.63 -10.21 -9.53
CA MET A 206 -11.31 -9.57 -9.63
C MET A 206 -11.21 -8.68 -10.86
N PHE A 207 -11.76 -9.07 -12.01
CA PHE A 207 -11.74 -8.25 -13.23
C PHE A 207 -12.54 -6.96 -13.09
N ILE A 208 -13.70 -7.00 -12.42
CA ILE A 208 -14.49 -5.79 -12.13
C ILE A 208 -13.67 -4.83 -11.27
N LEU A 209 -13.04 -5.34 -10.20
CA LEU A 209 -12.19 -4.55 -9.31
C LEU A 209 -10.92 -4.03 -10.02
N LEU A 210 -10.35 -4.81 -10.95
CA LEU A 210 -9.23 -4.40 -11.78
C LEU A 210 -9.58 -3.18 -12.63
N PHE A 211 -10.69 -3.24 -13.36
CA PHE A 211 -11.17 -2.14 -14.19
C PHE A 211 -11.36 -0.87 -13.35
N MET A 212 -11.94 -1.03 -12.17
CA MET A 212 -12.09 0.07 -11.22
C MET A 212 -10.74 0.62 -10.75
N SER A 213 -9.75 -0.22 -10.42
CA SER A 213 -8.43 0.23 -9.98
C SER A 213 -7.64 1.04 -11.02
N LEU A 214 -8.02 0.91 -12.30
CA LEU A 214 -7.45 1.69 -13.40
C LEU A 214 -8.19 3.02 -13.59
N ILE A 215 -9.52 2.97 -13.69
CA ILE A 215 -10.33 4.11 -14.15
C ILE A 215 -10.84 4.97 -13.00
N SER A 216 -11.05 4.40 -11.82
CA SER A 216 -11.73 5.11 -10.73
C SER A 216 -10.99 6.37 -10.29
N GLY A 217 -9.66 6.41 -10.36
CA GLY A 217 -8.88 7.59 -9.98
C GLY A 217 -9.21 8.80 -10.85
N SER A 218 -8.99 8.69 -12.17
CA SER A 218 -9.30 9.79 -13.10
C SER A 218 -10.78 10.16 -13.05
N PHE A 219 -11.68 9.17 -13.08
CA PHE A 219 -13.12 9.41 -13.06
C PHE A 219 -13.57 10.13 -11.78
N LEU A 220 -13.12 9.69 -10.60
CA LEU A 220 -13.45 10.34 -9.33
C LEU A 220 -12.82 11.73 -9.22
N SER A 221 -11.62 11.95 -9.77
CA SER A 221 -10.98 13.27 -9.74
C SER A 221 -11.83 14.32 -10.47
N TRP A 222 -12.41 13.97 -11.62
CA TRP A 222 -13.28 14.86 -12.38
C TRP A 222 -14.65 15.10 -11.75
N LEU A 223 -15.12 14.15 -10.93
CA LEU A 223 -16.40 14.28 -10.23
C LEU A 223 -16.29 15.07 -8.92
N ILE A 224 -15.22 14.87 -8.16
CA ILE A 224 -15.06 15.43 -6.81
C ILE A 224 -14.56 16.86 -6.88
N PHE A 225 -13.55 17.14 -7.72
CA PHE A 225 -12.94 18.46 -7.78
C PHE A 225 -13.64 19.33 -8.83
N SER A 226 -14.31 20.39 -8.37
CA SER A 226 -14.93 21.40 -9.23
C SER A 226 -13.90 22.30 -9.90
N TYR A 227 -12.75 22.52 -9.26
CA TYR A 227 -11.60 23.25 -9.79
C TYR A 227 -10.31 22.49 -9.49
N PRO A 228 -9.30 22.55 -10.37
CA PRO A 228 -7.99 21.97 -10.09
C PRO A 228 -7.30 22.75 -8.96
N TYR A 229 -6.61 22.04 -8.05
CA TYR A 229 -5.75 22.68 -7.06
C TYR A 229 -4.58 23.39 -7.74
N MET A 230 -4.27 24.60 -7.29
CA MET A 230 -3.11 25.36 -7.77
C MET A 230 -1.83 24.82 -7.12
N ILE A 231 -0.98 24.17 -7.93
CA ILE A 231 0.31 23.64 -7.47
C ILE A 231 1.45 24.48 -8.07
N TYR A 232 2.08 25.29 -7.23
CA TYR A 232 3.27 26.09 -7.51
C TYR A 232 4.49 25.63 -6.68
N THR A 233 5.08 24.47 -7.03
CA THR A 233 6.27 23.93 -6.35
C THR A 233 7.55 24.18 -7.16
N LEU A 234 8.70 24.28 -6.47
CA LEU A 234 10.01 24.19 -7.15
C LEU A 234 10.16 22.82 -7.85
N TYR A 235 10.81 22.80 -9.02
CA TYR A 235 11.00 21.57 -9.80
C TYR A 235 11.62 20.42 -8.99
N ASN A 236 12.63 20.71 -8.15
CA ASN A 236 13.27 19.70 -7.31
C ASN A 236 12.31 19.07 -6.29
N LEU A 237 11.37 19.85 -5.74
CA LEU A 237 10.37 19.34 -4.79
C LEU A 237 9.34 18.47 -5.50
N LYS A 238 8.93 18.84 -6.72
CA LYS A 238 8.03 18.01 -7.54
C LYS A 238 8.67 16.66 -7.90
N MET A 239 9.96 16.67 -8.26
CA MET A 239 10.69 15.44 -8.61
C MET A 239 11.03 14.57 -7.38
N MET A 240 10.88 15.08 -6.16
CA MET A 240 11.23 14.38 -4.92
C MET A 240 10.48 13.05 -4.76
N VAL A 241 9.20 13.01 -5.15
CA VAL A 241 8.38 11.77 -5.09
C VAL A 241 9.01 10.68 -5.96
N ILE A 242 9.44 11.03 -7.16
CA ILE A 242 10.08 10.10 -8.09
C ILE A 242 11.42 9.64 -7.52
N TYR A 243 12.26 10.54 -7.02
CA TYR A 243 13.55 10.17 -6.43
C TYR A 243 13.41 9.18 -5.27
N VAL A 244 12.49 9.46 -4.35
CA VAL A 244 12.27 8.59 -3.19
C VAL A 244 11.66 7.25 -3.60
N SER A 245 10.79 7.25 -4.61
CA SER A 245 10.24 6.00 -5.15
C SER A 245 11.30 5.11 -5.81
N LEU A 246 12.26 5.70 -6.53
CA LEU A 246 13.37 5.00 -7.16
C LEU A 246 14.34 4.42 -6.11
N ILE A 247 14.64 5.18 -5.06
CA ILE A 247 15.45 4.67 -3.94
C ILE A 247 14.75 3.48 -3.27
N GLY A 248 13.44 3.60 -3.01
CA GLY A 248 12.64 2.50 -2.47
C GLY A 248 12.65 1.26 -3.35
N LEU A 249 12.60 1.44 -4.68
CA LEU A 249 12.69 0.34 -5.65
C LEU A 249 14.04 -0.38 -5.61
N LEU A 250 15.13 0.38 -5.58
CA LEU A 250 16.48 -0.16 -5.49
C LEU A 250 16.68 -0.94 -4.17
N LEU A 251 16.24 -0.37 -3.05
CA LEU A 251 16.30 -1.05 -1.75
C LEU A 251 15.46 -2.33 -1.76
N GLY A 252 14.29 -2.30 -2.40
CA GLY A 252 13.35 -3.43 -2.58
C GLY A 252 14.04 -4.61 -3.21
N PHE A 253 14.65 -4.34 -4.34
CA PHE A 253 15.39 -5.31 -5.13
C PHE A 253 16.63 -5.84 -4.40
N LEU A 254 17.39 -4.98 -3.73
CA LEU A 254 18.58 -5.42 -3.00
C LEU A 254 18.20 -6.34 -1.84
N ILE A 255 17.19 -5.99 -1.05
CA ILE A 255 16.84 -6.75 0.15
C ILE A 255 16.13 -8.06 -0.16
N SER A 256 15.36 -8.16 -1.26
CA SER A 256 14.82 -9.45 -1.69
C SER A 256 15.92 -10.45 -2.08
N ASN A 257 17.02 -9.95 -2.67
CA ASN A 257 18.16 -10.78 -3.05
C ASN A 257 19.02 -11.15 -1.83
N MET A 258 19.03 -10.29 -0.81
CA MET A 258 19.60 -10.64 0.48
C MET A 258 18.75 -11.76 1.09
N LYS A 259 19.36 -12.93 1.25
CA LYS A 259 18.80 -14.03 2.02
C LYS A 259 18.81 -13.67 3.51
N ILE A 260 17.97 -12.70 3.91
CA ILE A 260 17.70 -12.38 5.31
C ILE A 260 16.84 -13.53 5.84
N TYR A 261 17.50 -14.64 6.13
CA TYR A 261 16.90 -15.70 6.91
C TYR A 261 16.79 -15.17 8.33
N SER A 262 15.59 -14.71 8.71
CA SER A 262 15.19 -14.83 10.10
C SER A 262 15.10 -16.33 10.39
N LEU A 263 16.26 -16.92 10.72
CA LEU A 263 16.34 -18.26 11.26
C LEU A 263 15.36 -18.31 12.43
N ASN A 264 14.35 -19.16 12.32
CA ASN A 264 13.42 -19.38 13.39
C ASN A 264 14.26 -19.89 14.57
N LYS A 265 14.44 -19.08 15.62
CA LYS A 265 15.30 -19.45 16.78
C LYS A 265 14.86 -20.80 17.37
N PHE A 266 13.59 -21.17 17.20
CA PHE A 266 13.05 -22.47 17.56
C PHE A 266 13.70 -23.66 16.84
N MET A 267 14.11 -23.50 15.57
CA MET A 267 14.85 -24.54 14.84
C MET A 267 16.26 -24.73 15.38
N MET A 268 16.90 -23.67 15.90
CA MET A 268 18.19 -23.79 16.59
C MET A 268 18.05 -24.54 17.93
N THR A 269 16.92 -24.37 18.63
CA THR A 269 16.65 -25.08 19.89
C THR A 269 16.02 -26.46 19.69
N TYR A 270 15.67 -26.86 18.47
CA TYR A 270 15.11 -28.19 18.20
C TYR A 270 16.10 -29.32 18.54
N ASN A 271 17.41 -29.04 18.41
CA ASN A 271 18.46 -29.96 18.84
C ASN A 271 18.67 -29.98 20.37
N LEU A 272 18.07 -29.05 21.12
CA LEU A 272 18.10 -29.04 22.59
C LEU A 272 16.92 -29.79 23.21
N SER A 273 15.91 -30.16 22.40
CA SER A 273 14.76 -30.97 22.84
C SER A 273 14.97 -32.48 22.69
N PHE A 274 16.23 -32.93 22.73
CA PHE A 274 16.61 -34.33 22.94
C PHE A 274 17.40 -34.48 24.23
#